data_AF-A0A2A6NZQ7-F1
#
_entry.id   AF-A0A2A6NZQ7-F1
#
_cell.length_a   1.000
_cell.length_b   1.000
_cell.length_c   1.000
_cell.angle_alpha   90.00
_cell.angle_beta   90.00
_cell.angle_gamma   90.00
#
_symmetry.space_group_name_H-M   'P 1'
#
loop_
_entity.id
_entity.type
_entity.pdbx_description
1 polymer ?
#
loop_
_entity_poly.entity_id
_entity_poly.type
_entity_poly.pdbx_seq_one_letter_code
_entity_poly.pdbx_strand_id
1 'polypeptide(L)'
;MLNQARSAAISAPLCNQIALQHIRRHRRDPEVLVRVDRQNLGSVSVWDGEGWVSVPAVHEEFQGMSYWAWSAACSELRKKNLKEAVLSRATLRKAKADMAAHGEMMKIEAGFSNEALTEDV
;
A
#
# COMPACT_ATOMS: atom_id res chain seq x y z
N MET A 1 30.59 -7.29 2.98
CA MET A 1 30.30 -8.75 2.94
C MET A 1 29.12 -8.98 3.88
N LEU A 2 27.87 -9.25 3.47
CA LEU A 2 27.31 -10.17 2.47
C LEU A 2 26.21 -9.46 1.65
N ASN A 3 26.31 -9.50 0.30
CA ASN A 3 25.23 -9.14 -0.63
C ASN A 3 24.34 -10.38 -0.81
N GLN A 4 23.21 -10.44 -0.12
CA GLN A 4 22.30 -11.58 -0.25
C GLN A 4 21.49 -11.43 -1.53
N ALA A 5 21.80 -12.21 -2.56
CA ALA A 5 20.98 -12.29 -3.77
C ALA A 5 19.63 -12.93 -3.42
N ARG A 6 18.55 -12.25 -3.74
CA ARG A 6 17.19 -12.76 -3.55
C ARG A 6 16.46 -12.74 -4.89
N SER A 7 15.63 -13.76 -5.13
CA SER A 7 14.66 -13.73 -6.22
C SER A 7 13.53 -12.78 -5.84
N ALA A 8 13.20 -11.83 -6.71
CA ALA A 8 12.05 -10.97 -6.54
C ALA A 8 11.29 -10.92 -7.87
N ALA A 9 9.97 -11.05 -7.79
CA ALA A 9 9.10 -10.78 -8.93
C ALA A 9 9.33 -9.33 -9.39
N ILE A 10 9.42 -9.11 -10.69
CA ILE A 10 9.51 -7.81 -11.35
C ILE A 10 8.14 -7.05 -11.23
N SER A 11 7.46 -7.16 -10.09
CA SER A 11 6.24 -6.40 -9.77
C SER A 11 6.55 -5.17 -8.91
N ALA A 12 7.81 -4.87 -8.61
CA ALA A 12 8.15 -3.74 -7.77
C ALA A 12 7.90 -2.40 -8.50
N PRO A 13 7.10 -1.46 -7.95
CA PRO A 13 6.94 -0.10 -8.50
C PRO A 13 8.21 0.76 -8.36
N LEU A 14 9.35 0.17 -7.97
CA LEU A 14 10.57 0.86 -7.56
C LEU A 14 11.51 1.25 -8.72
N CYS A 15 11.38 0.68 -9.92
CA CYS A 15 12.26 0.97 -11.06
C CYS A 15 11.53 0.83 -12.41
N ASN A 16 11.22 1.94 -13.09
CA ASN A 16 10.69 1.96 -14.47
C ASN A 16 11.80 2.41 -15.46
N GLN A 17 12.86 1.61 -15.61
CA GLN A 17 14.01 1.91 -16.46
C GLN A 17 14.04 1.03 -17.73
N ILE A 18 14.62 1.56 -18.83
CA ILE A 18 14.80 0.85 -20.11
C ILE A 18 15.50 -0.51 -19.94
N ALA A 19 16.49 -0.59 -19.05
CA ALA A 19 17.21 -1.83 -18.76
C ALA A 19 16.29 -2.94 -18.21
N LEU A 20 15.36 -2.60 -17.32
CA LEU A 20 14.38 -3.57 -16.81
C LEU A 20 13.33 -3.95 -17.86
N GLN A 21 12.94 -3.00 -18.72
CA GLN A 21 12.06 -3.26 -19.85
C GLN A 21 12.71 -4.24 -20.85
N HIS A 22 14.02 -4.16 -21.07
CA HIS A 22 14.77 -5.11 -21.90
C HIS A 22 14.72 -6.53 -21.30
N ILE A 23 14.97 -6.66 -19.98
CA ILE A 23 14.88 -7.95 -19.28
C ILE A 23 13.46 -8.52 -19.35
N ARG A 24 12.43 -7.70 -19.10
CA ARG A 24 11.00 -8.10 -19.19
C ARG A 24 10.61 -8.58 -20.58
N ARG A 25 11.18 -7.99 -21.64
CA ARG A 25 10.86 -8.35 -23.03
C ARG A 25 11.56 -9.63 -23.48
N HIS A 26 12.64 -10.03 -22.83
CA HIS A 26 13.46 -11.17 -23.25
C HIS A 26 13.38 -12.37 -22.31
N ARG A 27 12.82 -12.20 -21.11
CA ARG A 27 12.52 -13.29 -20.18
C ARG A 27 11.02 -13.55 -20.06
N ARG A 28 10.64 -14.82 -20.22
CA ARG A 28 9.28 -15.32 -20.01
C ARG A 28 8.93 -15.45 -18.52
N ASP A 29 9.96 -15.56 -17.67
CA ASP A 29 9.83 -15.66 -16.22
C ASP A 29 9.92 -14.26 -15.59
N PRO A 30 8.93 -13.83 -14.79
CA PRO A 30 8.92 -12.53 -14.13
C PRO A 30 9.88 -12.43 -12.93
N GLU A 31 10.57 -13.51 -12.54
CA GLU A 31 11.54 -13.47 -11.45
C GLU A 31 12.96 -13.12 -11.92
N VAL A 32 13.59 -12.17 -11.22
CA VAL A 32 14.98 -11.78 -11.46
C VAL A 32 15.78 -11.78 -10.17
N LEU A 33 17.08 -12.06 -10.29
CA LEU A 33 17.99 -11.96 -9.17
C LEU A 33 18.36 -10.50 -8.95
N VAL A 34 18.26 -10.08 -7.69
CA VAL A 34 18.47 -8.70 -7.28
C VAL A 34 19.48 -8.63 -6.15
N ARG A 35 20.36 -7.63 -6.19
CA ARG A 35 21.27 -7.24 -5.10
C ARG A 35 20.93 -5.84 -4.64
N VAL A 36 20.67 -5.72 -3.34
CA VAL A 36 20.32 -4.47 -2.68
C VAL A 36 21.43 -4.12 -1.70
N ASP A 37 21.95 -2.90 -1.77
CA ASP A 37 22.82 -2.37 -0.73
C ASP A 37 21.99 -1.97 0.49
N ARG A 38 22.36 -2.50 1.65
CA ARG A 38 21.65 -2.23 2.91
C ARG A 38 21.92 -0.81 3.42
N GLN A 39 23.00 -0.18 2.97
CA GLN A 39 23.40 1.17 3.39
C GLN A 39 22.83 2.23 2.46
N ASN A 40 22.49 1.88 1.21
CA ASN A 40 21.95 2.81 0.23
C ASN A 40 20.92 2.13 -0.68
N LEU A 41 19.65 2.52 -0.56
CA LEU A 41 18.55 2.04 -1.38
C LEU A 41 18.38 2.82 -2.70
N GLY A 42 19.21 3.82 -2.96
CA GLY A 42 19.13 4.67 -4.15
C GLY A 42 19.48 3.95 -5.45
N SER A 43 20.09 2.78 -5.38
CA SER A 43 20.28 1.91 -6.55
C SER A 43 20.26 0.44 -6.15
N VAL A 44 19.87 -0.38 -7.11
CA VAL A 44 19.73 -1.81 -6.97
C VAL A 44 20.34 -2.48 -8.19
N SER A 45 21.13 -3.53 -7.99
CA SER A 45 21.71 -4.28 -9.11
C SER A 45 20.83 -5.46 -9.46
N VAL A 46 20.47 -5.58 -10.74
CA VAL A 46 19.61 -6.63 -11.27
C VAL A 46 20.42 -7.49 -12.23
N TRP A 47 20.23 -8.81 -12.16
CA TRP A 47 20.84 -9.74 -13.10
C TRP A 47 19.97 -9.90 -14.35
N ASP A 48 20.50 -9.55 -15.52
CA ASP A 48 19.79 -9.68 -16.79
C ASP A 48 19.96 -11.06 -17.44
N GLY A 49 20.99 -11.81 -17.06
CA GLY A 49 21.37 -13.09 -17.66
C GLY A 49 22.81 -13.13 -18.13
N GLU A 50 23.36 -11.97 -18.48
CA GLU A 50 24.72 -11.78 -18.99
C GLU A 50 25.58 -11.02 -17.98
N GLY A 51 24.97 -10.11 -17.20
CA GLY A 51 25.66 -9.25 -16.26
C GLY A 51 24.78 -8.65 -15.17
N TRP A 52 25.45 -7.94 -14.25
CA TRP A 52 24.78 -7.13 -13.23
C TRP A 52 24.59 -5.72 -13.77
N VAL A 53 23.34 -5.29 -13.88
CA VAL A 53 22.98 -3.93 -14.28
C VAL A 53 22.52 -3.15 -13.06
N SER A 54 23.15 -2.00 -12.79
CA SER A 54 22.70 -1.10 -11.73
C SER A 54 21.52 -0.27 -12.23
N VAL A 55 20.42 -0.28 -11.47
CA VAL A 55 19.20 0.46 -11.75
C VAL A 55 18.93 1.40 -10.58
N PRO A 56 18.83 2.73 -10.81
CA PRO A 56 18.51 3.67 -9.75
C PRO A 56 17.05 3.50 -9.30
N ALA A 57 16.79 3.87 -8.04
CA ALA A 57 15.43 3.99 -7.54
C ALA A 57 14.65 5.07 -8.32
N VAL A 58 13.34 4.88 -8.49
CA VAL A 58 12.46 5.86 -9.16
C VAL A 58 12.41 7.20 -8.42
N HIS A 59 12.55 7.15 -7.10
CA HIS A 59 12.46 8.31 -6.22
C HIS A 59 13.85 8.65 -5.66
N GLU A 60 14.25 9.91 -5.78
CA GLU A 60 15.58 10.40 -5.38
C GLU A 60 15.80 10.32 -3.87
N GLU A 61 14.72 10.34 -3.09
CA GLU A 61 14.73 10.28 -1.63
C GLU A 61 15.33 8.97 -1.09
N PHE A 62 15.43 7.93 -1.91
CA PHE A 62 16.12 6.69 -1.54
C PHE A 62 17.65 6.80 -1.62
N GLN A 63 18.21 7.83 -2.26
CA GLN A 63 19.65 8.04 -2.32
C GLN A 63 20.23 8.29 -0.92
N GLY A 64 21.19 7.46 -0.52
CA GLY A 64 21.80 7.52 0.82
C GLY A 64 20.89 6.99 1.94
N MET A 65 19.71 6.47 1.61
CA MET A 65 18.80 5.90 2.60
C MET A 65 19.20 4.45 2.89
N SER A 66 19.44 4.14 4.16
CA SER A 66 19.65 2.75 4.57
C SER A 66 18.34 1.96 4.66
N TYR A 67 18.45 0.63 4.53
CA TYR A 67 17.33 -0.30 4.73
C TYR A 67 16.62 -0.11 6.08
N TRP A 68 17.38 0.24 7.13
CA TRP A 68 16.84 0.44 8.47
C TRP A 68 16.01 1.72 8.57
N ALA A 69 16.50 2.82 7.97
CA ALA A 69 15.77 4.07 7.91
C ALA A 69 14.44 3.90 7.15
N TRP A 70 14.48 3.18 6.02
CA TRP A 70 13.27 2.84 5.27
C TRP A 70 12.29 1.99 6.07
N SER A 71 12.79 0.97 6.77
CA SER A 71 11.96 0.09 7.60
C SER A 71 11.27 0.85 8.73
N ALA A 72 11.98 1.79 9.36
CA ALA A 72 11.42 2.68 10.38
C ALA A 72 10.34 3.60 9.79
N ALA A 73 10.60 4.21 8.63
CA ALA A 73 9.63 5.06 7.93
C ALA A 73 8.33 4.30 7.59
N CYS A 74 8.46 3.07 7.08
CA CYS A 74 7.32 2.18 6.82
C CYS A 74 6.53 1.84 8.09
N SER A 75 7.22 1.59 9.21
CA SER A 75 6.57 1.32 10.51
C SER A 75 5.75 2.52 10.98
N GLU A 76 6.32 3.73 10.90
CA GLU A 76 5.62 4.96 11.27
C GLU A 76 4.43 5.26 10.35
N LEU A 77 4.58 5.05 9.04
CA LEU A 77 3.47 5.20 8.09
C LEU A 77 2.31 4.25 8.42
N ARG A 78 2.60 2.98 8.73
CA ARG A 78 1.56 2.01 9.14
C ARG A 78 0.83 2.47 10.41
N LYS A 79 1.55 2.99 11.40
CA LYS A 79 0.94 3.53 12.62
C LYS A 79 0.03 4.72 12.33
N LYS A 80 0.44 5.64 11.45
CA LYS A 80 -0.38 6.79 11.03
C LYS A 80 -1.63 6.35 10.31
N ASN A 81 -1.50 5.46 9.32
CA ASN A 81 -2.64 4.92 8.59
C ASN A 81 -3.64 4.21 9.51
N LEU A 82 -3.16 3.47 10.52
CA LEU A 82 -4.03 2.85 11.52
C LEU A 82 -4.80 3.90 12.33
N LYS A 83 -4.14 4.98 12.78
CA LYS A 83 -4.79 6.07 13.50
C LYS A 83 -5.84 6.78 12.65
N GLU A 84 -5.52 7.08 11.39
CA GLU A 84 -6.44 7.71 10.44
C GLU A 84 -7.64 6.83 10.13
N ALA A 85 -7.44 5.52 9.96
CA ALA A 85 -8.53 4.57 9.78
C ALA A 85 -9.49 4.53 10.98
N VAL A 86 -8.97 4.63 12.20
CA VAL A 86 -9.78 4.71 13.43
C VAL A 86 -10.63 5.99 13.44
N LEU A 87 -10.04 7.15 13.10
CA LEU A 87 -10.75 8.42 13.02
C LEU A 87 -11.86 8.37 11.95
N SER A 88 -11.56 7.86 10.76
CA SER A 88 -12.54 7.70 9.68
C SER A 88 -13.73 6.82 10.10
N ARG A 89 -13.47 5.71 10.80
CA ARG A 89 -14.54 4.84 11.33
C ARG A 89 -15.39 5.54 12.39
N ALA A 90 -14.79 6.37 13.25
CA ALA A 90 -15.54 7.17 14.22
C ALA A 90 -16.45 8.19 13.52
N THR A 91 -15.94 8.87 12.48
CA THR A 91 -16.71 9.82 11.66
C THR A 91 -17.88 9.12 10.94
N LEU A 92 -17.65 7.97 10.32
CA LEU A 92 -18.70 7.18 9.67
C LEU A 92 -19.79 6.74 10.65
N ARG A 93 -19.41 6.33 11.86
CA ARG A 93 -20.36 5.96 12.92
C ARG A 93 -21.21 7.14 13.36
N LYS A 94 -20.59 8.31 13.55
CA LYS A 94 -21.29 9.54 13.89
C LYS A 94 -22.27 9.92 12.78
N ALA A 95 -21.82 9.96 11.52
CA ALA A 95 -22.68 10.24 10.38
C ALA A 95 -23.87 9.27 10.29
N LYS A 96 -23.64 7.97 10.52
CA LYS A 96 -24.73 6.98 10.57
C LYS A 96 -25.72 7.25 11.71
N ALA A 97 -25.23 7.60 12.90
CA ALA A 97 -26.06 7.93 14.04
C ALA A 97 -26.89 9.20 13.79
N ASP A 98 -26.26 10.23 13.23
CA ASP A 98 -26.92 11.49 12.87
C ASP A 98 -28.03 11.24 11.84
N MET A 99 -27.76 10.43 10.81
CA MET A 99 -28.78 10.04 9.82
C MET A 99 -29.94 9.26 10.45
N ALA A 100 -29.67 8.34 11.38
CA ALA A 100 -30.71 7.60 12.08
C ALA A 100 -31.58 8.54 12.95
N ALA A 101 -30.94 9.46 13.68
CA ALA A 101 -31.65 10.46 14.48
C ALA A 101 -32.53 11.37 13.61
N HIS A 102 -32.02 11.82 12.46
CA HIS A 102 -32.82 12.58 11.50
C HIS A 102 -33.97 11.76 10.90
N GLY A 103 -33.76 10.47 10.60
CA GLY A 103 -34.81 9.59 10.12
C GLY A 103 -35.92 9.37 11.15
N GLU A 104 -35.56 9.14 12.41
CA GLU A 104 -36.55 9.03 13.50
C GLU A 104 -37.31 10.35 13.71
N MET A 105 -36.62 11.49 13.65
CA MET A 105 -37.25 12.81 13.72
C MET A 105 -38.24 13.02 12.57
N MET A 106 -37.87 12.65 11.34
CA MET A 106 -38.77 12.75 10.18
C MET A 106 -39.97 11.82 10.28
N LYS A 107 -39.83 10.62 10.87
CA LYS A 107 -40.99 9.73 11.14
C LYS A 107 -41.96 10.34 12.15
N ILE A 108 -41.41 10.96 13.21
CA ILE A 108 -42.19 11.65 14.23
C ILE A 108 -42.93 12.85 13.62
N GLU A 109 -42.24 13.68 12.83
CA GLU A 109 -42.83 14.85 12.15
C GLU A 109 -43.88 14.47 11.09
N ALA A 110 -43.65 13.37 10.37
CA ALA A 110 -44.58 12.87 9.36
C ALA A 110 -45.78 12.10 9.94
N GLY A 111 -45.88 11.98 11.27
CA GLY A 111 -47.02 11.33 11.94
C GLY A 111 -47.14 9.82 11.66
N PHE A 112 -46.09 9.17 11.16
CA PHE A 112 -46.09 7.72 10.93
C PHE A 112 -45.92 6.98 12.27
N SER A 113 -47.02 6.71 12.96
CA SER A 113 -47.06 5.71 14.03
C SER A 113 -46.90 4.33 13.40
N ASN A 114 -45.84 3.60 13.79
CA ASN A 114 -45.65 2.19 13.45
C ASN A 114 -46.84 1.40 14.01
N GLU A 115 -47.85 1.15 13.19
CA GLU A 115 -48.82 0.09 13.44
C GLU A 115 -48.13 -1.21 13.04
N ALA A 116 -47.76 -2.00 14.05
CA ALA A 116 -47.18 -3.30 13.84
C ALA A 116 -48.19 -4.14 13.04
N LEU A 117 -47.82 -4.54 11.83
CA LEU A 117 -48.45 -5.67 11.16
C LEU A 117 -48.10 -6.92 11.97
N THR A 118 -48.83 -7.16 13.05
CA THR A 118 -49.04 -8.52 13.52
C THR A 118 -49.97 -9.17 12.49
N GLU A 119 -49.37 -9.88 11.53
CA GLU A 119 -50.08 -10.97 10.85
C GLU A 119 -50.45 -11.99 11.93
N ASP A 120 -51.67 -11.86 12.45
CA ASP A 120 -52.30 -12.90 13.25
C ASP A 120 -52.70 -14.06 12.32
N VAL A 121 -52.42 -15.26 12.82
CA VAL A 121 -52.77 -16.60 12.30
C VAL A 121 -54.28 -16.77 12.09
#